data_AF-A0A924DDP3-F1
#
_entry.id   AF-A0A924DDP3-F1
#
_cell.length_a   1.000
_cell.length_b   1.000
_cell.length_c   1.000
_cell.angle_alpha   90.00
_cell.angle_beta   90.00
_cell.angle_gamma   90.00
#
_symmetry.space_group_name_H-M   'P 1'
#
loop_
_entity.id
_entity.type
_entity.pdbx_description
1 polymer ?
#
loop_
_entity_poly.entity_id
_entity_poly.type
_entity_poly.pdbx_seq_one_letter_code
_entity_poly.pdbx_strand_id
1 'polypeptide(L)'
;MPFRYYLLWVYPFSTEGNRFQPDSLPNEYQEIYDLTCHLLKTYNKTEKTFYLGNWEGDWHLTHTNPDNVPTNKEIRDMIAWVNIRQKAVDAAKRDTPHDHVQVYYYLEVNRVVDAIKGKLRLTNTVLPHTPVDFVSYSSYDALDDNTGSQLIRSLDYISSKLPPKKGIIGKRVFIGEYGFPARWYSPQEQNVRSCRVLSTALAWGCPFALYWELYNNEVEDGKQVGFWMIDDKQVKQPIYETHRRFYAWAQRYLANFNQKQRRSPTREEFGKAAVTWLDQTPNSPSEGFWRNLISPLLLPAL
;
A
#
# COMPACT_ATOMS: atom_id res chain seq x y z
N MET A 1 0.76 -10.40 -19.15
CA MET A 1 0.84 -10.05 -17.72
C MET A 1 1.85 -10.99 -17.01
N PRO A 2 3.14 -10.59 -16.87
CA PRO A 2 4.23 -11.47 -16.41
C PRO A 2 4.40 -11.59 -14.88
N PHE A 3 3.73 -10.75 -14.09
CA PHE A 3 3.79 -10.76 -12.63
C PHE A 3 2.71 -11.66 -12.02
N ARG A 4 2.89 -12.01 -10.74
CA ARG A 4 1.88 -12.72 -9.92
C ARG A 4 0.89 -11.76 -9.27
N TYR A 5 1.36 -10.60 -8.83
CA TYR A 5 0.56 -9.59 -8.14
C TYR A 5 0.43 -8.34 -9.00
N TYR A 6 -0.78 -7.81 -9.06
CA TYR A 6 -1.13 -6.58 -9.78
C TYR A 6 -1.86 -5.66 -8.83
N LEU A 7 -1.34 -4.46 -8.60
CA LEU A 7 -2.00 -3.41 -7.83
C LEU A 7 -2.33 -2.29 -8.81
N LEU A 8 -3.61 -1.99 -8.95
CA LEU A 8 -4.14 -1.13 -10.02
C LEU A 8 -5.09 -0.10 -9.42
N TRP A 9 -4.83 1.18 -9.70
CA TRP A 9 -5.87 2.19 -9.59
C TRP A 9 -6.82 2.05 -10.77
N VAL A 10 -8.12 2.02 -10.49
CA VAL A 10 -9.15 1.84 -11.54
C VAL A 10 -10.22 2.91 -11.40
N TYR A 11 -10.60 3.50 -12.54
CA TYR A 11 -11.64 4.51 -12.61
C TYR A 11 -12.58 4.14 -13.76
N PRO A 12 -13.88 3.92 -13.48
CA PRO A 12 -14.86 3.69 -14.52
C PRO A 12 -14.92 4.84 -15.51
N PHE A 13 -15.15 4.52 -16.78
CA PHE A 13 -15.22 5.51 -17.85
C PHE A 13 -16.50 6.35 -17.75
N SER A 14 -17.61 5.72 -17.38
CA SER A 14 -18.93 6.37 -17.32
C SER A 14 -19.15 7.29 -16.11
N THR A 15 -18.20 7.35 -15.18
CA THR A 15 -18.33 8.09 -13.92
C THR A 15 -17.36 9.27 -13.84
N GLU A 16 -16.63 9.55 -14.92
CA GLU A 16 -15.73 10.69 -15.00
C GLU A 16 -16.46 12.00 -14.66
N GLY A 17 -15.86 12.80 -13.76
CA GLY A 17 -16.47 14.02 -13.23
C GLY A 17 -17.57 13.83 -12.17
N ASN A 18 -18.19 12.64 -12.05
CA ASN A 18 -19.35 12.39 -11.17
C ASN A 18 -19.17 11.19 -10.21
N ARG A 19 -17.93 10.78 -9.97
CA ARG A 19 -17.54 9.55 -9.25
C ARG A 19 -18.24 9.32 -7.90
N PHE A 20 -18.55 10.38 -7.16
CA PHE A 20 -19.16 10.28 -5.83
C PHE A 20 -20.68 10.52 -5.80
N GLN A 21 -21.30 10.85 -6.93
CA GLN A 21 -22.73 11.13 -6.97
C GLN A 21 -23.55 9.84 -6.86
N PRO A 22 -24.69 9.83 -6.14
CA PRO A 22 -25.53 8.65 -6.02
C PRO A 22 -25.95 8.02 -7.36
N ASP A 23 -26.23 8.86 -8.36
CA ASP A 23 -26.70 8.41 -9.68
C ASP A 23 -25.61 7.72 -10.52
N SER A 24 -24.33 7.88 -10.16
CA SER A 24 -23.21 7.21 -10.83
C SER A 24 -22.89 5.83 -10.22
N LEU A 25 -23.38 5.53 -9.01
CA LEU A 25 -23.11 4.28 -8.31
C LEU A 25 -23.52 3.01 -9.09
N PRO A 26 -24.65 2.96 -9.83
CA PRO A 26 -24.97 1.80 -10.66
C PRO A 26 -23.91 1.53 -11.75
N ASN A 27 -23.35 2.59 -12.32
CA ASN A 27 -22.30 2.45 -13.33
C ASN A 27 -20.95 2.09 -12.71
N GLU A 28 -20.59 2.68 -11.55
CA GLU A 28 -19.44 2.24 -10.75
C GLU A 28 -19.51 0.74 -10.46
N TYR A 29 -20.69 0.27 -10.04
CA TYR A 29 -20.92 -1.14 -9.79
C TYR A 29 -20.66 -1.98 -11.04
N GLN A 30 -21.29 -1.62 -12.16
CA GLN A 30 -21.28 -2.43 -13.36
C GLN A 30 -19.88 -2.55 -13.96
N GLU A 31 -19.13 -1.44 -14.09
CA GLU A 31 -17.80 -1.48 -14.69
C GLU A 31 -16.78 -2.21 -13.80
N ILE A 32 -16.84 -2.04 -12.47
CA ILE A 32 -15.96 -2.79 -11.56
C ILE A 32 -16.31 -4.28 -11.56
N TYR A 33 -17.61 -4.61 -11.62
CA TYR A 33 -18.08 -5.99 -11.72
C TYR A 33 -17.58 -6.65 -13.02
N ASP A 34 -17.73 -5.97 -14.15
CA ASP A 34 -17.34 -6.48 -15.47
C ASP A 34 -15.82 -6.63 -15.60
N LEU A 35 -15.04 -5.65 -15.11
CA LEU A 35 -13.59 -5.76 -15.02
C LEU A 35 -13.18 -6.96 -14.16
N THR A 36 -13.81 -7.14 -13.01
CA THR A 36 -13.50 -8.27 -12.11
C THR A 36 -13.84 -9.60 -12.78
N CYS A 37 -15.01 -9.72 -13.40
CA CYS A 37 -15.40 -10.90 -14.18
C CYS A 37 -14.39 -11.21 -15.29
N HIS A 38 -13.94 -10.17 -16.01
CA HIS A 38 -12.94 -10.32 -17.06
C HIS A 38 -11.62 -10.84 -16.51
N LEU A 39 -11.08 -10.24 -15.44
CA LEU A 39 -9.82 -10.67 -14.82
C LEU A 39 -9.91 -12.13 -14.33
N LEU A 40 -11.01 -12.51 -13.69
CA LEU A 40 -11.24 -13.87 -13.21
C LEU A 40 -11.32 -14.89 -14.35
N LYS A 41 -12.01 -14.57 -15.46
CA LYS A 41 -12.14 -15.47 -16.62
C LYS A 41 -10.84 -15.57 -17.41
N THR A 42 -10.24 -14.44 -17.74
CA THR A 42 -9.05 -14.34 -18.61
C THR A 42 -7.82 -14.94 -17.95
N TYR A 43 -7.68 -14.78 -16.63
CA TYR A 43 -6.50 -15.23 -15.87
C TYR A 43 -6.80 -16.43 -14.98
N ASN A 44 -7.89 -17.16 -15.24
CA ASN A 44 -8.21 -18.40 -14.56
C ASN A 44 -7.04 -19.39 -14.61
N LYS A 45 -6.73 -20.06 -13.50
CA LYS A 45 -5.61 -21.02 -13.37
C LYS A 45 -4.20 -20.46 -13.56
N THR A 46 -4.01 -19.15 -13.45
CA THR A 46 -2.69 -18.52 -13.64
C THR A 46 -1.97 -18.14 -12.34
N GLU A 47 -2.57 -18.43 -11.18
CA GLU A 47 -2.08 -18.05 -9.84
C GLU A 47 -1.99 -16.53 -9.61
N LYS A 48 -2.57 -15.73 -10.51
CA LYS A 48 -2.52 -14.26 -10.44
C LYS A 48 -3.46 -13.71 -9.39
N THR A 49 -3.04 -12.62 -8.76
CA THR A 49 -3.85 -11.87 -7.80
C THR A 49 -3.86 -10.40 -8.20
N PHE A 50 -5.07 -9.85 -8.34
CA PHE A 50 -5.31 -8.45 -8.67
C PHE A 50 -5.86 -7.72 -7.45
N TYR A 51 -5.37 -6.51 -7.21
CA TYR A 51 -5.84 -5.58 -6.20
C TYR A 51 -6.28 -4.33 -6.94
N LEU A 52 -7.58 -4.03 -6.87
CA LEU A 52 -8.18 -2.87 -7.52
C LEU A 52 -8.41 -1.79 -6.46
N GLY A 53 -8.07 -0.54 -6.73
CA GLY A 53 -8.25 0.53 -5.75
C GLY A 53 -8.40 1.90 -6.38
N ASN A 54 -8.24 2.92 -5.54
CA ASN A 54 -8.21 4.33 -5.92
C ASN A 54 -6.84 4.92 -5.60
N TRP A 55 -6.53 6.05 -6.23
CA TRP A 55 -5.42 6.90 -5.85
C TRP A 55 -5.86 7.89 -4.75
N GLU A 56 -5.01 8.11 -3.75
CA GLU A 56 -5.05 9.21 -2.76
C GLU A 56 -6.44 9.71 -2.36
N GLY A 57 -7.22 8.85 -1.71
CA GLY A 57 -8.63 9.12 -1.43
C GLY A 57 -8.89 10.31 -0.49
N ASP A 58 -7.95 10.68 0.39
CA ASP A 58 -8.10 11.87 1.23
C ASP A 58 -8.05 13.15 0.41
N TRP A 59 -7.27 13.21 -0.66
CA TRP A 59 -7.28 14.37 -1.55
C TRP A 59 -8.57 14.50 -2.32
N HIS A 60 -9.19 13.38 -2.69
CA HIS A 60 -10.54 13.41 -3.24
C HIS A 60 -11.56 13.96 -2.22
N LEU A 61 -11.53 13.49 -0.97
CA LEU A 61 -12.47 13.94 0.06
C LEU A 61 -12.25 15.41 0.47
N THR A 62 -11.00 15.89 0.40
CA THR A 62 -10.63 17.22 0.85
C THR A 62 -10.53 18.24 -0.28
N HIS A 63 -10.93 17.90 -1.51
CA HIS A 63 -10.81 18.75 -2.70
C HIS A 63 -9.39 19.29 -2.87
N THR A 64 -8.38 18.45 -2.64
CA THR A 64 -6.94 18.79 -2.68
C THR A 64 -6.49 19.90 -1.71
N ASN A 65 -7.35 20.28 -0.75
CA ASN A 65 -7.03 21.26 0.29
C ASN A 65 -6.95 20.59 1.67
N PRO A 66 -5.75 20.48 2.29
CA PRO A 66 -5.58 19.78 3.57
C PRO A 66 -6.30 20.45 4.75
N ASP A 67 -6.78 21.69 4.61
CA ASP A 67 -7.55 22.37 5.64
C ASP A 67 -9.05 22.33 5.38
N ASN A 68 -9.49 21.80 4.24
CA ASN A 68 -10.90 21.55 4.01
C ASN A 68 -11.46 20.55 5.04
N VAL A 69 -12.61 20.88 5.59
CA VAL A 69 -13.38 20.01 6.48
C VAL A 69 -14.52 19.40 5.66
N PRO A 70 -14.46 18.10 5.34
CA PRO A 70 -15.50 17.44 4.57
C PRO A 70 -16.85 17.51 5.27
N THR A 71 -17.89 17.78 4.49
CA THR A 71 -19.28 17.76 4.95
C THR A 71 -19.75 16.33 5.22
N ASN A 72 -20.79 16.19 6.05
CA ASN A 72 -21.43 14.90 6.27
C ASN A 72 -21.97 14.27 4.98
N LYS A 73 -22.34 15.08 3.97
CA LYS A 73 -22.78 14.57 2.67
C LYS A 73 -21.61 13.92 1.93
N GLU A 74 -20.48 14.60 1.81
CA GLU A 74 -19.29 14.08 1.12
C GLU A 74 -18.76 12.80 1.78
N ILE A 75 -18.77 12.74 3.11
CA ILE A 75 -18.41 11.52 3.84
C ILE A 75 -19.36 10.35 3.48
N ARG A 76 -20.69 10.59 3.48
CA ARG A 76 -21.67 9.56 3.10
C ARG A 76 -21.51 9.11 1.65
N ASP A 77 -21.28 10.04 0.74
CA ASP A 77 -21.10 9.78 -0.68
C ASP A 77 -19.82 8.95 -0.93
N MET A 78 -18.72 9.29 -0.26
CA MET A 78 -17.48 8.50 -0.29
C MET A 78 -17.68 7.10 0.29
N ILE A 79 -18.40 6.96 1.41
CA ILE A 79 -18.75 5.63 1.97
C ILE A 79 -19.53 4.81 0.94
N ALA A 80 -20.54 5.40 0.29
CA ALA A 80 -21.35 4.73 -0.73
C ALA A 80 -20.50 4.29 -1.93
N TRP A 81 -19.59 5.15 -2.39
CA TRP A 81 -18.67 4.86 -3.48
C TRP A 81 -17.70 3.72 -3.17
N VAL A 82 -17.06 3.72 -1.99
CA VAL A 82 -16.16 2.62 -1.59
C VAL A 82 -16.95 1.31 -1.44
N ASN A 83 -18.14 1.38 -0.84
CA ASN A 83 -18.98 0.20 -0.61
C ASN A 83 -19.52 -0.42 -1.89
N ILE A 84 -19.94 0.39 -2.88
CA ILE A 84 -20.47 -0.15 -4.13
C ILE A 84 -19.40 -0.90 -4.93
N ARG A 85 -18.15 -0.41 -4.88
CA ARG A 85 -17.00 -1.03 -5.57
C ARG A 85 -16.58 -2.34 -4.91
N GLN A 86 -16.51 -2.39 -3.58
CA GLN A 86 -16.30 -3.68 -2.88
C GLN A 86 -17.43 -4.67 -3.18
N LYS A 87 -18.69 -4.21 -3.17
CA LYS A 87 -19.86 -5.04 -3.48
C LYS A 87 -19.75 -5.62 -4.90
N ALA A 88 -19.31 -4.84 -5.87
CA ALA A 88 -19.10 -5.28 -7.24
C ALA A 88 -18.04 -6.40 -7.34
N VAL A 89 -16.90 -6.23 -6.65
CA VAL A 89 -15.86 -7.29 -6.59
C VAL A 89 -16.38 -8.56 -5.92
N ASP A 90 -17.05 -8.43 -4.77
CA ASP A 90 -17.61 -9.58 -4.04
C ASP A 90 -18.66 -10.32 -4.88
N ALA A 91 -19.51 -9.59 -5.62
CA ALA A 91 -20.50 -10.17 -6.52
C ALA A 91 -19.85 -10.87 -7.72
N ALA A 92 -18.90 -10.24 -8.39
CA ALA A 92 -18.21 -10.82 -9.54
C ALA A 92 -17.47 -12.11 -9.18
N LYS A 93 -16.86 -12.17 -7.99
CA LYS A 93 -16.23 -13.41 -7.48
C LYS A 93 -17.25 -14.52 -7.23
N ARG A 94 -18.42 -14.19 -6.69
CA ARG A 94 -19.50 -15.17 -6.46
C ARG A 94 -20.07 -15.70 -7.79
N ASP A 95 -20.28 -14.81 -8.75
CA ASP A 95 -21.06 -15.09 -9.96
C ASP A 95 -20.21 -15.63 -11.12
N THR A 96 -18.88 -15.49 -11.04
CA THR A 96 -17.93 -15.98 -12.06
C THR A 96 -17.22 -17.24 -11.58
N PRO A 97 -17.43 -18.41 -12.21
CA PRO A 97 -16.62 -19.59 -11.94
C PRO A 97 -15.15 -19.33 -12.24
N HIS A 98 -14.29 -19.53 -11.24
CA HIS A 98 -12.85 -19.31 -11.35
C HIS A 98 -12.12 -20.22 -10.35
N ASP A 99 -10.84 -20.44 -10.61
CA ASP A 99 -9.97 -21.29 -9.83
C ASP A 99 -8.52 -20.80 -9.95
N HIS A 100 -7.76 -20.81 -8.86
CA HIS A 100 -6.37 -20.33 -8.83
C HIS A 100 -6.15 -18.95 -9.48
N VAL A 101 -7.07 -18.01 -9.24
CA VAL A 101 -6.97 -16.58 -9.55
C VAL A 101 -7.73 -15.80 -8.48
N GLN A 102 -7.24 -14.62 -8.10
CA GLN A 102 -7.88 -13.80 -7.08
C GLN A 102 -8.01 -12.35 -7.53
N VAL A 103 -9.12 -11.72 -7.14
CA VAL A 103 -9.31 -10.27 -7.24
C VAL A 103 -9.74 -9.77 -5.84
N TYR A 104 -9.19 -8.64 -5.43
CA TYR A 104 -9.48 -7.94 -4.19
C TYR A 104 -9.68 -6.46 -4.47
N TYR A 105 -10.43 -5.78 -3.60
CA TYR A 105 -10.55 -4.33 -3.62
C TYR A 105 -9.86 -3.68 -2.41
N TYR A 106 -9.20 -2.55 -2.63
CA TYR A 106 -8.60 -1.76 -1.56
C TYR A 106 -9.03 -0.31 -1.62
N LEU A 107 -9.14 0.31 -0.43
CA LEU A 107 -9.23 1.75 -0.28
C LEU A 107 -7.83 2.32 -0.06
N GLU A 108 -7.48 3.37 -0.80
CA GLU A 108 -6.24 4.11 -0.54
C GLU A 108 -6.51 5.36 0.31
N VAL A 109 -5.71 5.51 1.35
CA VAL A 109 -5.67 6.67 2.26
C VAL A 109 -4.30 7.33 2.20
N ASN A 110 -4.22 8.63 2.47
CA ASN A 110 -2.98 9.40 2.31
C ASN A 110 -2.83 10.59 3.28
N ARG A 111 -3.77 10.78 4.23
CA ARG A 111 -3.71 11.82 5.28
C ARG A 111 -3.96 11.23 6.68
N VAL A 112 -3.30 10.13 7.00
CA VAL A 112 -3.49 9.38 8.25
C VAL A 112 -3.00 10.16 9.47
N VAL A 113 -1.92 10.91 9.36
CA VAL A 113 -1.39 11.75 10.45
C VAL A 113 -2.37 12.86 10.82
N ASP A 114 -3.06 13.43 9.83
CA ASP A 114 -4.18 14.36 10.07
C ASP A 114 -5.34 13.67 10.81
N ALA A 115 -5.69 12.44 10.42
CA ALA A 115 -6.74 11.66 11.06
C ALA A 115 -6.43 11.38 12.54
N ILE A 116 -5.16 11.05 12.84
CA ILE A 116 -4.65 10.87 14.21
C ILE A 116 -4.79 12.17 15.03
N LYS A 117 -4.59 13.33 14.40
CA LYS A 117 -4.77 14.66 15.00
C LYS A 117 -6.25 15.09 15.12
N GLY A 118 -7.19 14.25 14.71
CA GLY A 118 -8.62 14.48 14.84
C GLY A 118 -9.28 15.18 13.65
N LYS A 119 -8.54 15.49 12.56
CA LYS A 119 -9.18 15.98 11.33
C LYS A 119 -10.03 14.87 10.70
N LEU A 120 -11.13 15.25 10.05
CA LEU A 120 -12.00 14.31 9.35
C LEU A 120 -11.33 13.86 8.04
N ARG A 121 -11.02 12.56 7.94
CA ARG A 121 -10.23 11.90 6.89
C ARG A 121 -10.79 10.51 6.59
N LEU A 122 -10.46 9.93 5.45
CA LEU A 122 -10.95 8.60 5.07
C LEU A 122 -10.72 7.58 6.19
N THR A 123 -9.55 7.60 6.81
CA THR A 123 -9.19 6.61 7.84
C THR A 123 -10.14 6.63 9.04
N ASN A 124 -10.67 7.79 9.46
CA ASN A 124 -11.50 7.89 10.66
C ASN A 124 -12.99 8.15 10.39
N THR A 125 -13.37 8.56 9.18
CA THR A 125 -14.78 8.83 8.82
C THR A 125 -15.35 7.90 7.76
N VAL A 126 -14.53 7.28 6.91
CA VAL A 126 -15.00 6.42 5.81
C VAL A 126 -14.68 4.96 6.11
N LEU A 127 -13.41 4.65 6.36
CA LEU A 127 -12.89 3.30 6.56
C LEU A 127 -13.65 2.46 7.60
N PRO A 128 -14.08 3.01 8.77
CA PRO A 128 -14.86 2.24 9.73
C PRO A 128 -16.21 1.73 9.22
N HIS A 129 -16.70 2.28 8.11
CA HIS A 129 -18.01 1.97 7.52
C HIS A 129 -17.91 1.21 6.20
N THR A 130 -16.72 0.70 5.85
CA THR A 130 -16.49 0.01 4.58
C THR A 130 -15.91 -1.39 4.77
N PRO A 131 -16.41 -2.42 4.04
CA PRO A 131 -15.97 -3.80 4.19
C PRO A 131 -14.81 -4.14 3.23
N VAL A 132 -13.88 -3.21 3.04
CA VAL A 132 -12.80 -3.35 2.06
C VAL A 132 -11.89 -4.55 2.36
N ASP A 133 -11.38 -5.21 1.33
CA ASP A 133 -10.45 -6.32 1.51
C ASP A 133 -9.14 -5.82 2.11
N PHE A 134 -8.56 -4.76 1.54
CA PHE A 134 -7.28 -4.18 1.96
C PHE A 134 -7.33 -2.66 2.06
N VAL A 135 -6.30 -2.07 2.68
CA VAL A 135 -6.05 -0.63 2.70
C VAL A 135 -4.63 -0.36 2.20
N SER A 136 -4.54 0.51 1.19
CA SER A 136 -3.30 1.09 0.70
C SER A 136 -3.04 2.39 1.43
N TYR A 137 -1.80 2.65 1.86
CA TYR A 137 -1.40 3.91 2.47
C TYR A 137 -0.34 4.60 1.61
N SER A 138 -0.71 5.68 0.93
CA SER A 138 0.27 6.63 0.37
C SER A 138 0.84 7.43 1.54
N SER A 139 2.08 7.09 1.91
CA SER A 139 2.59 7.32 3.26
C SER A 139 3.33 8.63 3.48
N TYR A 140 3.29 9.54 2.49
CA TYR A 140 4.08 10.77 2.47
C TYR A 140 3.88 11.67 3.70
N ASP A 141 2.70 11.68 4.31
CA ASP A 141 2.42 12.46 5.52
C ASP A 141 3.09 11.91 6.80
N ALA A 142 3.73 10.74 6.72
CA ALA A 142 4.46 10.07 7.80
C ALA A 142 5.97 9.89 7.52
N LEU A 143 6.53 10.48 6.45
CA LEU A 143 7.94 10.31 6.04
C LEU A 143 8.90 11.41 6.54
N ASP A 144 8.57 12.05 7.66
CA ASP A 144 9.40 13.09 8.28
C ASP A 144 10.59 12.51 9.08
N ASP A 145 11.29 13.33 9.88
CA ASP A 145 12.47 12.90 10.65
C ASP A 145 12.20 11.72 11.61
N ASN A 146 10.94 11.54 12.05
CA ASN A 146 10.49 10.45 12.89
C ASN A 146 9.87 9.28 12.12
N THR A 147 10.17 9.17 10.81
CA THR A 147 9.57 8.19 9.87
C THR A 147 9.19 6.86 10.50
N GLY A 148 10.12 6.17 11.17
CA GLY A 148 9.84 4.81 11.67
C GLY A 148 8.75 4.75 12.75
N SER A 149 8.78 5.63 13.75
CA SER A 149 7.77 5.62 14.82
C SER A 149 6.43 6.20 14.34
N GLN A 150 6.47 7.26 13.52
CA GLN A 150 5.27 7.86 12.96
C GLN A 150 4.56 6.90 11.98
N LEU A 151 5.32 6.18 11.14
CA LEU A 151 4.77 5.20 10.21
C LEU A 151 4.11 4.03 10.93
N ILE A 152 4.73 3.48 11.99
CA ILE A 152 4.13 2.43 12.82
C ILE A 152 2.81 2.94 13.42
N ARG A 153 2.81 4.14 14.00
CA ARG A 153 1.60 4.74 14.57
C ARG A 153 0.49 4.91 13.53
N SER A 154 0.83 5.33 12.32
CA SER A 154 -0.11 5.46 11.20
C SER A 154 -0.68 4.10 10.79
N LEU A 155 0.17 3.08 10.62
CA LEU A 155 -0.25 1.72 10.26
C LEU A 155 -1.15 1.09 11.33
N ASP A 156 -0.81 1.24 12.61
CA ASP A 156 -1.65 0.80 13.73
C ASP A 156 -2.99 1.53 13.76
N TYR A 157 -2.99 2.84 13.53
CA TYR A 157 -4.21 3.63 13.48
C TYR A 157 -5.13 3.18 12.35
N ILE A 158 -4.62 3.01 11.13
CA ILE A 158 -5.40 2.46 10.00
C ILE A 158 -5.95 1.08 10.37
N SER A 159 -5.11 0.19 10.89
CA SER A 159 -5.51 -1.16 11.27
C SER A 159 -6.61 -1.16 12.35
N SER A 160 -6.61 -0.19 13.27
CA SER A 160 -7.63 -0.04 14.31
C SER A 160 -8.99 0.41 13.78
N LYS A 161 -9.02 1.04 12.61
CA LYS A 161 -10.24 1.56 11.97
C LYS A 161 -10.81 0.61 10.93
N LEU A 162 -10.07 -0.43 10.57
CA LEU A 162 -10.45 -1.36 9.52
C LEU A 162 -11.40 -2.45 10.06
N PRO A 163 -12.67 -2.51 9.59
CA PRO A 163 -13.61 -3.55 10.03
C PRO A 163 -13.12 -4.95 9.64
N PRO A 164 -13.39 -6.01 10.43
CA PRO A 164 -12.95 -7.36 10.10
C PRO A 164 -13.52 -7.83 8.76
N LYS A 165 -12.73 -8.59 7.98
CA LYS A 165 -13.15 -9.19 6.71
C LYS A 165 -12.98 -10.70 6.77
N LYS A 166 -14.10 -11.44 6.65
CA LYS A 166 -14.08 -12.90 6.63
C LYS A 166 -13.30 -13.41 5.40
N GLY A 167 -12.48 -14.44 5.60
CA GLY A 167 -11.75 -15.10 4.52
C GLY A 167 -10.39 -14.49 4.17
N ILE A 168 -9.99 -13.39 4.81
CA ILE A 168 -8.64 -12.83 4.66
C ILE A 168 -7.88 -12.98 5.99
N ILE A 169 -6.74 -13.66 5.94
CA ILE A 169 -5.89 -13.93 7.10
C ILE A 169 -4.68 -12.98 7.06
N GLY A 170 -4.32 -12.42 8.21
CA GLY A 170 -3.14 -11.57 8.40
C GLY A 170 -3.41 -10.08 8.23
N LYS A 171 -2.33 -9.29 8.11
CA LYS A 171 -2.40 -7.83 7.98
C LYS A 171 -2.96 -7.44 6.61
N ARG A 172 -3.93 -6.52 6.62
CA ARG A 172 -4.65 -6.01 5.44
C ARG A 172 -4.32 -4.55 5.09
N VAL A 173 -3.36 -3.96 5.78
CA VAL A 173 -2.83 -2.61 5.51
C VAL A 173 -1.45 -2.76 4.88
N PHE A 174 -1.17 -2.01 3.82
CA PHE A 174 0.13 -1.98 3.13
C PHE A 174 0.55 -0.57 2.75
N ILE A 175 1.84 -0.38 2.46
CA ILE A 175 2.35 0.90 1.95
C ILE A 175 2.12 0.93 0.44
N GLY A 176 1.21 1.79 0.02
CA GLY A 176 0.81 2.00 -1.38
C GLY A 176 1.73 2.92 -2.14
N GLU A 177 2.29 3.90 -1.45
CA GLU A 177 3.31 4.80 -1.98
C GLU A 177 4.26 5.22 -0.88
N TYR A 178 5.55 5.26 -1.22
CA TYR A 178 6.58 5.97 -0.49
C TYR A 178 7.70 6.34 -1.46
N GLY A 179 8.42 7.41 -1.15
CA GLY A 179 9.52 7.88 -1.98
C GLY A 179 10.10 9.16 -1.41
N PHE A 180 11.22 9.60 -1.97
CA PHE A 180 11.90 10.84 -1.57
C PHE A 180 12.40 11.51 -2.84
N PRO A 181 12.09 12.78 -3.12
CA PRO A 181 12.37 13.36 -4.43
C PRO A 181 13.80 13.92 -4.53
N ALA A 182 14.43 13.76 -5.69
CA ALA A 182 15.82 14.15 -5.95
C ALA A 182 16.05 15.67 -5.83
N ARG A 183 14.99 16.48 -5.99
CA ARG A 183 15.05 17.94 -5.76
C ARG A 183 15.43 18.33 -4.32
N TRP A 184 15.24 17.43 -3.35
CA TRP A 184 15.51 17.69 -1.93
C TRP A 184 16.55 16.76 -1.32
N TYR A 185 16.80 15.61 -1.94
CA TYR A 185 17.64 14.56 -1.38
C TYR A 185 18.65 14.07 -2.42
N SER A 186 19.88 13.87 -1.98
CA SER A 186 20.88 13.14 -2.76
C SER A 186 20.43 11.68 -2.99
N PRO A 187 20.96 11.01 -4.03
CA PRO A 187 20.64 9.60 -4.28
C PRO A 187 20.90 8.66 -3.09
N GLN A 188 21.93 8.95 -2.29
CA GLN A 188 22.23 8.21 -1.07
C GLN A 188 21.19 8.47 0.03
N GLU A 189 20.77 9.72 0.23
CA GLU A 189 19.72 10.06 1.21
C GLU A 189 18.37 9.44 0.84
N GLN A 190 17.98 9.47 -0.44
CA GLN A 190 16.79 8.77 -0.94
C GLN A 190 16.85 7.29 -0.55
N ASN A 191 17.99 6.63 -0.76
CA ASN A 191 18.17 5.22 -0.42
C ASN A 191 18.10 4.95 1.08
N VAL A 192 18.83 5.70 1.91
CA VAL A 192 18.84 5.52 3.38
C VAL A 192 17.42 5.67 3.94
N ARG A 193 16.71 6.72 3.55
CA ARG A 193 15.34 6.98 4.02
C ARG A 193 14.36 5.92 3.52
N SER A 194 14.51 5.47 2.28
CA SER A 194 13.71 4.38 1.72
C SER A 194 13.93 3.04 2.43
N CYS A 195 15.17 2.71 2.78
CA CYS A 195 15.48 1.51 3.58
C CYS A 195 14.79 1.57 4.95
N ARG A 196 14.74 2.75 5.59
CA ARG A 196 14.02 2.92 6.87
C ARG A 196 12.52 2.64 6.73
N VAL A 197 11.88 3.11 5.65
CA VAL A 197 10.48 2.81 5.35
C VAL A 197 10.28 1.30 5.11
N LEU A 198 11.11 0.69 4.26
CA LEU A 198 11.05 -0.74 3.95
C LEU A 198 11.21 -1.62 5.20
N SER A 199 12.24 -1.38 6.01
CA SER A 199 12.46 -2.11 7.25
C SER A 199 11.28 -1.95 8.21
N THR A 200 10.73 -0.73 8.32
CA THR A 200 9.57 -0.47 9.18
C THR A 200 8.31 -1.22 8.69
N ALA A 201 8.03 -1.16 7.39
CA ALA A 201 6.88 -1.85 6.79
C ALA A 201 7.00 -3.37 6.92
N LEU A 202 8.20 -3.93 6.70
CA LEU A 202 8.47 -5.37 6.87
C LEU A 202 8.34 -5.79 8.33
N ALA A 203 8.87 -5.01 9.27
CA ALA A 203 8.79 -5.28 10.71
C ALA A 203 7.34 -5.23 11.22
N TRP A 204 6.55 -4.25 10.78
CA TRP A 204 5.11 -4.18 11.09
C TRP A 204 4.31 -5.32 10.46
N GLY A 205 4.85 -5.88 9.37
CA GLY A 205 4.26 -6.97 8.62
C GLY A 205 3.30 -6.50 7.54
N CYS A 206 3.59 -5.42 6.81
CA CYS A 206 2.87 -5.03 5.58
C CYS A 206 2.99 -6.12 4.49
N PRO A 207 1.96 -6.38 3.68
CA PRO A 207 2.04 -7.39 2.61
C PRO A 207 2.78 -6.87 1.40
N PHE A 208 2.74 -5.54 1.21
CA PHE A 208 3.43 -4.82 0.16
C PHE A 208 4.02 -3.52 0.73
N ALA A 209 5.09 -3.07 0.09
CA ALA A 209 5.60 -1.72 0.20
C ALA A 209 6.01 -1.28 -1.20
N LEU A 210 5.27 -0.32 -1.76
CA LEU A 210 5.42 0.09 -3.16
C LEU A 210 6.16 1.43 -3.23
N TYR A 211 7.30 1.42 -3.89
CA TYR A 211 8.11 2.62 -4.12
C TYR A 211 7.54 3.42 -5.28
N TRP A 212 7.27 4.70 -5.07
CA TRP A 212 7.04 5.67 -6.12
C TRP A 212 8.37 6.38 -6.40
N GLU A 213 8.99 6.19 -7.57
CA GLU A 213 8.57 5.37 -8.72
C GLU A 213 9.76 4.90 -9.57
N LEU A 214 9.54 4.12 -10.64
CA LEU A 214 10.66 3.61 -11.47
C LEU A 214 11.32 4.72 -12.31
N TYR A 215 10.51 5.53 -12.99
CA TYR A 215 10.90 6.66 -13.82
C TYR A 215 10.05 7.85 -13.43
N ASN A 216 10.64 9.05 -13.37
CA ASN A 216 9.94 10.25 -12.94
C ASN A 216 8.83 10.66 -13.94
N ASN A 217 7.66 10.99 -13.42
CA ASN A 217 6.54 11.57 -14.15
C ASN A 217 6.23 13.03 -13.75
N GLU A 218 6.97 13.59 -12.79
CA GLU A 218 6.74 14.93 -12.21
C GLU A 218 7.82 15.95 -12.63
N VAL A 219 7.44 16.92 -13.48
CA VAL A 219 8.30 18.05 -13.87
C VAL A 219 7.64 19.36 -13.48
N GLU A 220 8.32 20.15 -12.64
CA GLU A 220 7.86 21.47 -12.19
C GLU A 220 8.83 22.54 -12.70
N ASP A 221 8.31 23.57 -13.37
CA ASP A 221 9.12 24.67 -13.94
C ASP A 221 10.34 24.19 -14.76
N GLY A 222 10.14 23.12 -15.53
CA GLY A 222 11.18 22.49 -16.35
C GLY A 222 12.25 21.72 -15.56
N LYS A 223 12.06 21.53 -14.25
CA LYS A 223 12.96 20.77 -13.37
C LYS A 223 12.29 19.47 -12.91
N GLN A 224 13.07 18.40 -12.92
CA GLN A 224 12.62 17.09 -12.43
C GLN A 224 12.38 17.16 -10.92
N VAL A 225 11.24 16.66 -10.44
CA VAL A 225 11.01 16.43 -9.00
C VAL A 225 11.86 15.25 -8.54
N GLY A 226 11.79 14.12 -9.25
CA GLY A 226 12.78 13.05 -9.23
C GLY A 226 12.57 12.01 -8.12
N PHE A 227 11.35 11.47 -7.98
CA PHE A 227 11.07 10.31 -7.12
C PHE A 227 11.63 8.97 -7.64
N TRP A 228 12.31 9.00 -8.78
CA TRP A 228 12.71 7.85 -9.57
C TRP A 228 13.61 6.82 -8.87
N MET A 229 13.67 5.62 -9.47
CA MET A 229 14.78 4.69 -9.30
C MET A 229 15.79 4.80 -10.44
N ILE A 230 15.36 5.26 -11.62
CA ILE A 230 16.17 5.50 -12.81
C ILE A 230 15.95 6.94 -13.23
N ASP A 231 17.02 7.74 -13.23
CA ASP A 231 16.91 9.17 -13.50
C ASP A 231 16.64 9.52 -14.97
N ASP A 232 16.43 10.80 -15.24
CA ASP A 232 16.19 11.35 -16.57
C ASP A 232 17.39 11.15 -17.54
N LYS A 233 18.55 10.72 -17.02
CA LYS A 233 19.76 10.37 -17.77
C LYS A 233 19.96 8.85 -17.87
N GLN A 234 18.94 8.06 -17.53
CA GLN A 234 18.97 6.60 -17.53
C GLN A 234 19.97 5.98 -16.53
N VAL A 235 20.38 6.74 -15.50
CA VAL A 235 21.26 6.26 -14.45
C VAL A 235 20.43 5.62 -13.35
N LYS A 236 20.76 4.37 -13.03
CA LYS A 236 20.17 3.62 -11.92
C LYS A 236 20.68 4.19 -10.60
N GLN A 237 19.76 4.69 -9.78
CA GLN A 237 20.08 5.29 -8.48
C GLN A 237 20.36 4.21 -7.42
N PRO A 238 20.97 4.54 -6.27
CA PRO A 238 21.27 3.56 -5.23
C PRO A 238 20.04 2.76 -4.75
N ILE A 239 18.86 3.38 -4.71
CA ILE A 239 17.60 2.71 -4.34
C ILE A 239 17.16 1.63 -5.33
N TYR A 240 17.46 1.80 -6.63
CA TYR A 240 17.28 0.74 -7.64
C TYR A 240 18.12 -0.49 -7.28
N GLU A 241 19.40 -0.26 -6.98
CA GLU A 241 20.33 -1.32 -6.64
C GLU A 241 19.97 -2.02 -5.33
N THR A 242 19.44 -1.29 -4.35
CA THR A 242 18.89 -1.87 -3.11
C THR A 242 17.76 -2.84 -3.40
N HIS A 243 16.75 -2.46 -4.19
CA HIS A 243 15.64 -3.36 -4.56
C HIS A 243 16.14 -4.58 -5.35
N ARG A 244 17.05 -4.38 -6.31
CA ARG A 244 17.65 -5.47 -7.10
C ARG A 244 18.39 -6.48 -6.21
N ARG A 245 19.20 -5.98 -5.27
CA ARG A 245 19.97 -6.83 -4.33
C ARG A 245 19.06 -7.52 -3.32
N PHE A 246 18.04 -6.83 -2.83
CA PHE A 246 17.02 -7.40 -1.94
C PHE A 246 16.31 -8.58 -2.62
N TYR A 247 15.86 -8.41 -3.86
CA TYR A 247 15.23 -9.48 -4.62
C TYR A 247 16.14 -10.70 -4.80
N ALA A 248 17.40 -10.47 -5.19
CA ALA A 248 18.38 -11.55 -5.33
C ALA A 248 18.68 -12.25 -4.00
N TRP A 249 18.75 -11.51 -2.89
CA TRP A 249 18.89 -12.07 -1.55
C TRP A 249 17.66 -12.90 -1.16
N ALA A 250 16.45 -12.37 -1.37
CA ALA A 250 15.20 -13.05 -1.02
C ALA A 250 15.08 -14.39 -1.74
N GLN A 251 15.42 -14.46 -3.04
CA GLN A 251 15.46 -15.72 -3.79
C GLN A 251 16.40 -16.75 -3.16
N ARG A 252 17.62 -16.34 -2.78
CA ARG A 252 18.59 -17.23 -2.12
C ARG A 252 18.12 -17.65 -0.73
N TYR A 253 17.56 -16.73 0.05
CA TYR A 253 17.02 -17.01 1.37
C TYR A 253 15.91 -18.07 1.29
N LEU A 254 14.94 -17.88 0.39
CA LEU A 254 13.83 -18.82 0.19
C LEU A 254 14.32 -20.21 -0.24
N ALA A 255 15.27 -20.29 -1.19
CA ALA A 255 15.85 -21.55 -1.62
C ALA A 255 16.54 -22.30 -0.45
N ASN A 256 17.36 -21.59 0.31
CA ASN A 256 18.08 -22.16 1.46
C ASN A 256 17.13 -22.57 2.60
N PHE A 257 16.12 -21.76 2.89
CA PHE A 257 15.13 -22.04 3.93
C PHE A 257 14.32 -23.29 3.56
N ASN A 258 13.82 -23.37 2.33
CA ASN A 258 13.05 -24.52 1.84
C ASN A 258 13.88 -25.81 1.87
N GLN A 259 15.16 -25.73 1.50
CA GLN A 259 16.06 -26.90 1.54
C GLN A 259 16.26 -27.42 2.97
N LYS A 260 16.44 -26.53 3.94
CA LYS A 260 16.73 -26.87 5.34
C LYS A 260 15.49 -27.27 6.13
N GLN A 261 14.40 -26.52 5.97
CA GLN A 261 13.18 -26.66 6.79
C GLN A 261 12.09 -27.49 6.11
N ARG A 262 12.25 -27.85 4.82
CA ARG A 262 11.28 -28.62 4.02
C ARG A 262 9.88 -27.98 3.96
N ARG A 263 9.81 -26.65 4.14
CA ARG A 263 8.61 -25.81 4.01
C ARG A 263 9.03 -24.39 3.63
N SER A 264 8.08 -23.60 3.14
CA SER A 264 8.27 -22.15 3.00
C SER A 264 8.33 -21.44 4.35
N PRO A 265 9.11 -20.34 4.47
CA PRO A 265 9.09 -19.52 5.67
C PRO A 265 7.70 -18.92 5.86
N THR A 266 7.29 -18.76 7.11
CA THR A 266 6.14 -17.91 7.43
C THR A 266 6.50 -16.46 7.09
N ARG A 267 5.47 -15.62 7.01
CA ARG A 267 5.65 -14.19 6.77
C ARG A 267 6.49 -13.52 7.85
N GLU A 268 6.34 -13.95 9.10
CA GLU A 268 7.12 -13.43 10.22
C GLU A 268 8.59 -13.84 10.12
N GLU A 269 8.87 -15.11 9.77
CA GLU A 269 10.25 -15.60 9.58
C GLU A 269 10.96 -14.86 8.44
N PHE A 270 10.27 -14.70 7.30
CA PHE A 270 10.79 -13.94 6.18
C PHE A 270 10.99 -12.46 6.53
N GLY A 271 10.01 -11.84 7.20
CA GLY A 271 10.05 -10.44 7.61
C GLY A 271 11.24 -10.14 8.53
N LYS A 272 11.46 -10.97 9.56
CA LYS A 272 12.62 -10.84 10.46
C LYS A 272 13.94 -10.93 9.70
N ALA A 273 14.09 -11.92 8.82
CA ALA A 273 15.30 -12.06 8.01
C ALA A 273 15.52 -10.88 7.04
N ALA A 274 14.43 -10.36 6.47
CA ALA A 274 14.45 -9.24 5.53
C ALA A 274 14.88 -7.94 6.21
N VAL A 275 14.35 -7.66 7.41
CA VAL A 275 14.75 -6.51 8.24
C VAL A 275 16.23 -6.61 8.61
N THR A 276 16.69 -7.78 9.10
CA THR A 276 18.11 -7.99 9.41
C THR A 276 19.01 -7.75 8.20
N TRP A 277 18.60 -8.20 7.00
CA TRP A 277 19.38 -7.95 5.78
C TRP A 277 19.43 -6.47 5.40
N LEU A 278 18.30 -5.77 5.48
CA LEU A 278 18.23 -4.33 5.20
C LEU A 278 19.12 -3.54 6.17
N ASP A 279 19.09 -3.90 7.47
CA ASP A 279 19.86 -3.22 8.50
C ASP A 279 21.37 -3.42 8.37
N GLN A 280 21.81 -4.58 7.86
CA GLN A 280 23.21 -4.90 7.65
C GLN A 280 23.76 -4.39 6.31
N THR A 281 22.90 -3.91 5.42
CA THR A 281 23.34 -3.37 4.13
C THR A 281 24.02 -2.02 4.37
N PRO A 282 25.25 -1.78 3.87
CA PRO A 282 25.92 -0.50 4.04
C PRO A 282 24.99 0.61 3.54
N ASN A 283 24.74 1.61 4.39
CA ASN A 283 23.74 2.69 4.30
C ASN A 283 22.42 2.50 5.08
N SER A 284 22.32 1.60 6.06
CA SER A 284 21.24 1.62 7.06
C SER A 284 21.50 2.70 8.14
N PRO A 285 20.48 3.40 8.67
CA PRO A 285 20.65 4.23 9.87
C PRO A 285 21.22 3.38 11.02
N SER A 286 22.20 3.93 11.75
CA SER A 286 22.97 3.22 12.77
C SER A 286 22.11 2.45 13.81
N GLU A 287 22.69 1.39 14.37
CA GLU A 287 22.13 0.37 15.28
C GLU A 287 21.27 0.86 16.46
N GLY A 288 21.19 2.16 16.74
CA GLY A 288 20.46 2.73 17.87
C GLY A 288 18.93 2.75 17.72
N PHE A 289 18.37 2.66 16.51
CA PHE A 289 16.92 2.85 16.29
C PHE A 289 16.08 1.64 16.74
N TRP A 290 16.59 0.41 16.57
CA TRP A 290 15.80 -0.81 16.75
C TRP A 290 15.70 -1.31 18.20
N ARG A 291 16.64 -0.94 19.08
CA ARG A 291 16.60 -1.33 20.51
C ARG A 291 15.33 -0.87 21.23
N ASN A 292 14.65 0.16 20.71
CA ASN A 292 13.42 0.70 21.28
C ASN A 292 12.13 0.22 20.61
N LEU A 293 12.20 -0.47 19.45
CA LEU A 293 11.04 -0.96 18.71
C LEU A 293 10.75 -2.45 18.95
N ILE A 294 11.76 -3.20 19.41
CA ILE A 294 11.65 -4.61 19.78
C ILE A 294 11.82 -4.73 21.30
N SER A 295 10.82 -4.29 22.06
CA SER A 295 10.70 -4.68 23.48
C SER A 295 9.25 -5.10 23.76
N PRO A 296 9.01 -6.18 24.54
CA PRO A 296 7.93 -7.13 24.28
C PRO A 296 6.63 -6.79 25.02
N LEU A 297 5.54 -6.63 24.27
CA LEU A 297 4.18 -6.89 24.76
C LEU A 297 3.85 -8.39 24.62
N LEU A 298 4.66 -9.25 25.27
CA LEU A 298 4.36 -10.66 25.49
C LEU A 298 5.09 -11.10 26.78
N LEU A 299 4.55 -10.71 27.92
CA LEU A 299 4.69 -11.48 29.16
C LEU A 299 3.41 -12.31 29.30
N PRO A 300 3.46 -13.66 29.35
CA PRO A 300 2.34 -14.43 29.85
C PRO A 300 2.21 -14.17 31.34
N ALA A 301 0.97 -13.93 31.79
CA ALA A 301 0.63 -14.08 33.19
C ALA A 301 0.92 -15.54 33.61
N LEU A 302 1.68 -15.69 34.70
CA LEU A 302 1.60 -16.84 35.59
C LEU A 302 0.35 -16.67 36.46
#